data_AF-A0AAE3CY89-F1
#
_entry.id   AF-A0AAE3CY89-F1
#
_cell.length_a   1.000
_cell.length_b   1.000
_cell.length_c   1.000
_cell.angle_alpha   90.00
_cell.angle_beta   90.00
_cell.angle_gamma   90.00
#
_symmetry.space_group_name_H-M   'P 1'
#
loop_
_entity.id
_entity.type
_entity.pdbx_description
1 polymer ?
#
loop_
_entity_poly.entity_id
_entity_poly.type
_entity_poly.pdbx_seq_one_letter_code
_entity_poly.pdbx_strand_id
1 'polypeptide(L)'
;MTTFLTTAIAIASYLLALTAGLHILARLGPSGRRILDSLSKAPALDGVIVAYQVLPLAAGAILGGWAGLAGALAGCLIAYFVWVIAHEYHHRELIRKGPRIVTTLNRIVGSSFRQQTALWTTTLAFPAFWLIRLAEIVVYPVLVWGINLPPYKSGDWVAISRHKFEGLVGHDRLWCLYCDWMTGVYSLGAEMLRNLESFWCPIKFQSGSKCANCKLDFPDIENGWVPHDGTMADVAALLEAKYADTGSNSWYGHQNRRPPPVRVQTPERKKETADT
;
A
#
# COMPACT_ATOMS: atom_id res chain seq x y z
N MET A 1 -24.55 15.87 23.77
CA MET A 1 -25.41 15.19 22.76
C MET A 1 -25.43 15.95 21.44
N THR A 2 -25.63 17.27 21.45
CA THR A 2 -25.61 18.12 20.25
C THR A 2 -24.29 18.03 19.46
N THR A 3 -23.14 18.23 20.10
CA THR A 3 -21.80 18.16 19.48
C THR A 3 -21.52 16.81 18.80
N PHE A 4 -21.93 15.72 19.43
CA PHE A 4 -21.79 14.37 18.87
C PHE A 4 -22.57 14.24 17.56
N LEU A 5 -23.86 14.60 17.58
CA LEU A 5 -24.75 14.43 16.43
C LEU A 5 -24.36 15.35 15.28
N THR A 6 -24.04 16.61 15.56
CA THR A 6 -23.59 17.56 14.53
C THR A 6 -22.29 17.10 13.89
N THR A 7 -21.34 16.59 14.67
CA THR A 7 -20.08 16.07 14.14
C THR A 7 -20.31 14.82 13.29
N ALA A 8 -21.16 13.88 13.74
CA ALA A 8 -21.48 12.68 12.99
C ALA A 8 -22.10 12.99 11.61
N ILE A 9 -23.08 13.90 11.57
CA ILE A 9 -23.71 14.32 10.32
C ILE A 9 -22.69 15.02 9.42
N ALA A 10 -21.93 15.99 9.96
CA ALA A 10 -20.95 16.74 9.18
C ALA A 10 -19.89 15.83 8.56
N ILE A 11 -19.33 14.90 9.34
CA ILE A 11 -18.34 13.93 8.84
C ILE A 11 -18.95 12.99 7.80
N ALA A 12 -20.16 12.47 8.05
CA ALA A 12 -20.82 11.60 7.08
C ALA A 12 -21.06 12.32 5.74
N SER A 13 -21.58 13.54 5.78
CA SER A 13 -21.81 14.38 4.60
C SER A 13 -20.51 14.70 3.87
N TYR A 14 -19.44 15.04 4.58
CA TYR A 14 -18.12 15.31 4.01
C TYR A 14 -17.58 14.10 3.23
N LEU A 15 -17.59 12.91 3.83
CA LEU A 15 -17.07 11.70 3.19
C LEU A 15 -17.89 11.26 1.98
N LEU A 16 -19.22 11.38 2.06
CA LEU A 16 -20.10 11.10 0.93
C LEU A 16 -19.89 12.10 -0.21
N ALA A 17 -19.73 13.39 0.10
CA ALA A 17 -19.45 14.42 -0.89
C ALA A 17 -18.10 14.21 -1.58
N LEU A 18 -17.05 13.88 -0.81
CA LEU A 18 -15.73 13.55 -1.34
C LEU A 18 -15.82 12.35 -2.31
N THR A 19 -16.56 11.32 -1.93
CA THR A 19 -16.77 10.12 -2.76
C THR A 19 -17.56 10.44 -4.03
N ALA A 20 -18.61 11.24 -3.93
CA ALA A 20 -19.34 11.73 -5.09
C ALA A 20 -18.42 12.52 -6.03
N GLY A 21 -17.53 13.36 -5.49
CA GLY A 21 -16.51 14.08 -6.25
C GLY A 21 -15.61 13.14 -7.06
N LEU A 22 -15.11 12.06 -6.45
CA LEU A 22 -14.30 11.05 -7.15
C LEU A 22 -15.09 10.33 -8.26
N HIS A 23 -16.36 10.03 -8.03
CA HIS A 23 -17.23 9.44 -9.06
C HIS A 23 -17.51 10.42 -10.22
N ILE A 24 -17.70 11.70 -9.94
CA ILE A 24 -17.87 12.74 -10.98
C ILE A 24 -16.58 12.84 -11.79
N LEU A 25 -15.43 12.88 -11.12
CA LEU A 25 -14.13 12.93 -11.77
C LEU A 25 -13.91 11.76 -12.74
N ALA A 26 -14.39 10.56 -12.40
CA ALA A 26 -14.35 9.39 -13.28
C ALA A 26 -15.13 9.58 -14.59
N ARG A 27 -16.11 10.48 -14.60
CA ARG A 27 -16.96 10.79 -15.76
C ARG A 27 -16.43 11.94 -16.63
N LEU A 28 -15.41 12.68 -16.18
CA LEU A 28 -14.82 13.82 -16.90
C LEU A 28 -13.83 13.41 -18.03
N GLY A 29 -14.03 12.25 -18.64
CA GLY A 29 -13.22 11.79 -19.78
C GLY A 29 -11.73 11.54 -19.44
N PRO A 30 -10.81 11.72 -20.41
CA PRO A 30 -9.39 11.39 -20.24
C PRO A 30 -8.69 12.17 -19.11
N SER A 31 -9.02 13.45 -18.95
CA SER A 31 -8.42 14.30 -17.92
C SER A 31 -8.79 13.82 -16.51
N GLY A 32 -10.05 13.47 -16.29
CA GLY A 32 -10.51 12.91 -15.02
C GLY A 32 -9.84 11.58 -14.69
N ARG A 33 -9.67 10.70 -15.69
CA ARG A 33 -8.95 9.42 -15.51
C ARG A 33 -7.48 9.61 -15.14
N ARG A 34 -6.80 10.61 -15.69
CA ARG A 34 -5.41 10.93 -15.32
C ARG A 34 -5.30 11.36 -13.85
N ILE A 35 -6.22 12.21 -13.40
CA ILE A 35 -6.23 12.65 -12.00
C ILE A 35 -6.52 11.46 -11.08
N LEU A 36 -7.48 10.60 -11.42
CA LEU A 36 -7.77 9.40 -10.64
C LEU A 36 -6.61 8.40 -10.60
N ASP A 37 -5.90 8.19 -11.72
CA ASP A 37 -4.73 7.32 -11.74
C ASP A 37 -3.63 7.87 -10.82
N SER A 38 -3.44 9.20 -10.82
CA SER A 38 -2.54 9.84 -9.87
C SER A 38 -2.99 9.64 -8.42
N LEU A 39 -4.27 9.91 -8.10
CA LEU A 39 -4.83 9.74 -6.76
C LEU A 39 -4.84 8.27 -6.29
N SER A 40 -4.70 7.32 -7.20
CA SER A 40 -4.62 5.89 -6.88
C SER A 40 -3.21 5.41 -6.51
N LYS A 41 -2.19 6.27 -6.58
CA LYS A 41 -0.78 5.93 -6.33
C LYS A 41 -0.14 6.91 -5.34
N ALA A 42 0.75 6.41 -4.50
CA ALA A 42 1.57 7.27 -3.66
C ALA A 42 2.46 8.20 -4.51
N PRO A 43 2.68 9.47 -4.09
CA PRO A 43 2.24 10.04 -2.80
C PRO A 43 0.82 10.61 -2.79
N ALA A 44 0.17 10.82 -3.95
CA ALA A 44 -1.15 11.46 -3.99
C ALA A 44 -2.24 10.63 -3.30
N LEU A 45 -2.12 9.30 -3.34
CA LEU A 45 -2.96 8.38 -2.58
C LEU A 45 -2.90 8.64 -1.08
N ASP A 46 -1.75 8.98 -0.51
CA ASP A 46 -1.62 9.25 0.93
C ASP A 46 -2.53 10.41 1.33
N GLY A 47 -2.65 11.44 0.49
CA GLY A 47 -3.59 12.55 0.69
C GLY A 47 -5.06 12.10 0.68
N VAL A 48 -5.42 11.14 -0.18
CA VAL A 48 -6.76 10.54 -0.19
C VAL A 48 -7.01 9.78 1.11
N ILE A 49 -6.07 8.93 1.55
CA ILE A 49 -6.20 8.17 2.80
C ILE A 49 -6.29 9.12 4.01
N VAL A 50 -5.47 10.19 4.07
CA VAL A 50 -5.59 11.24 5.09
C VAL A 50 -6.98 11.87 5.06
N ALA A 51 -7.46 12.27 3.89
CA ALA A 51 -8.75 12.93 3.74
C ALA A 51 -9.93 12.07 4.21
N TYR A 52 -9.86 10.74 4.02
CA TYR A 52 -10.93 9.82 4.41
C TYR A 52 -10.81 9.25 5.82
N GLN A 53 -9.60 9.03 6.33
CA GLN A 53 -9.41 8.31 7.59
C GLN A 53 -8.83 9.14 8.73
N VAL A 54 -7.87 10.03 8.46
CA VAL A 54 -7.19 10.79 9.52
C VAL A 54 -7.91 12.10 9.78
N LEU A 55 -8.18 12.88 8.73
CA LEU A 55 -8.77 14.21 8.84
C LEU A 55 -10.13 14.22 9.56
N PRO A 56 -11.08 13.29 9.29
CA PRO A 56 -12.35 13.27 10.00
C PRO A 56 -12.20 13.08 11.51
N LEU A 57 -11.33 12.16 11.92
CA LEU A 57 -11.12 11.82 13.32
C LEU A 57 -10.36 12.94 14.04
N ALA A 58 -9.33 13.49 13.40
CA ALA A 58 -8.58 14.63 13.92
C ALA A 58 -9.47 15.86 14.06
N ALA A 59 -10.26 16.21 13.04
CA ALA A 59 -11.18 17.33 13.09
C ALA A 59 -12.25 17.14 14.17
N GLY A 60 -12.83 15.95 14.29
CA GLY A 60 -13.78 15.63 15.36
C GLY A 60 -13.18 15.78 16.75
N ALA A 61 -11.98 15.26 16.96
CA ALA A 61 -11.28 15.35 18.24
C ALA A 61 -10.89 16.80 18.60
N ILE A 62 -10.33 17.55 17.64
CA ILE A 62 -9.86 18.93 17.86
C ILE A 62 -11.04 19.88 18.12
N LEU A 63 -12.12 19.76 17.33
CA LEU A 63 -13.24 20.72 17.40
C LEU A 63 -14.28 20.37 18.48
N GLY A 64 -14.43 19.09 18.81
CA GLY A 64 -15.49 18.63 19.73
C GLY A 64 -15.01 17.78 20.90
N GLY A 65 -13.70 17.66 21.11
CA GLY A 65 -13.11 16.80 22.13
C GLY A 65 -13.53 15.34 21.96
N TRP A 66 -13.72 14.63 23.08
CA TRP A 66 -14.17 13.22 23.07
C TRP A 66 -15.54 13.01 22.43
N ALA A 67 -16.47 13.95 22.64
CA ALA A 67 -17.80 13.87 22.03
C ALA A 67 -17.75 14.05 20.51
N GLY A 68 -16.88 14.95 20.03
CA GLY A 68 -16.61 15.13 18.61
C GLY A 68 -15.88 13.95 17.99
N LEU A 69 -14.89 13.36 18.67
CA LEU A 69 -14.22 12.14 18.20
C LEU A 69 -15.19 10.96 18.06
N ALA A 70 -16.03 10.73 19.08
CA ALA A 70 -17.08 9.71 19.01
C ALA A 70 -18.08 10.00 17.87
N GLY A 71 -18.44 11.27 17.68
CA GLY A 71 -19.28 11.71 16.57
C GLY A 71 -18.62 11.44 15.22
N ALA A 72 -17.33 11.72 15.07
CA ALA A 72 -16.59 11.47 13.84
C ALA A 72 -16.50 9.98 13.51
N LEU A 73 -16.25 9.11 14.50
CA LEU A 73 -16.29 7.66 14.32
C LEU A 73 -17.67 7.18 13.84
N ALA A 74 -18.74 7.69 14.46
CA ALA A 74 -20.10 7.38 14.03
C ALA A 74 -20.38 7.89 12.60
N GLY A 75 -19.92 9.09 12.26
CA GLY A 75 -20.04 9.67 10.92
C GLY A 75 -19.31 8.86 9.85
N CYS A 76 -18.10 8.38 10.14
CA CYS A 76 -17.35 7.47 9.28
C CYS A 76 -18.12 6.16 9.02
N LEU A 77 -18.68 5.56 10.06
CA LEU A 77 -19.51 4.34 9.93
C LEU A 77 -20.78 4.59 9.12
N ILE A 78 -21.47 5.71 9.35
CA ILE A 78 -22.67 6.09 8.59
C ILE A 78 -22.32 6.26 7.11
N ALA A 79 -21.29 7.04 6.78
CA ALA A 79 -20.87 7.23 5.39
C ALA A 79 -20.50 5.89 4.71
N TYR A 80 -19.76 5.04 5.42
CA TYR A 80 -19.42 3.70 4.97
C TYR A 80 -20.68 2.88 4.62
N PHE A 81 -21.63 2.76 5.54
CA PHE A 81 -22.83 1.95 5.29
C PHE A 81 -23.73 2.56 4.22
N VAL A 82 -23.91 3.88 4.21
CA VAL A 82 -24.68 4.58 3.17
C VAL A 82 -24.07 4.33 1.80
N TRP A 83 -22.74 4.48 1.67
CA TRP A 83 -22.07 4.22 0.40
C TRP A 83 -22.17 2.75 -0.01
N VAL A 84 -21.97 1.80 0.92
CA VAL A 84 -22.11 0.36 0.63
C VAL A 84 -23.50 0.06 0.10
N ILE A 85 -24.55 0.50 0.78
CA ILE A 85 -25.95 0.28 0.37
C ILE A 85 -26.20 0.90 -1.01
N ALA A 86 -25.77 2.16 -1.22
CA ALA A 86 -25.97 2.85 -2.49
C ALA A 86 -25.22 2.18 -3.65
N HIS A 87 -23.98 1.78 -3.43
CA HIS A 87 -23.15 1.11 -4.42
C HIS A 87 -23.68 -0.30 -4.73
N GLU A 88 -24.15 -1.05 -3.73
CA GLU A 88 -24.78 -2.35 -3.95
C GLU A 88 -26.10 -2.24 -4.69
N TYR A 89 -26.92 -1.23 -4.37
CA TYR A 89 -28.16 -0.96 -5.08
C TYR A 89 -27.92 -0.63 -6.56
N HIS A 90 -26.93 0.21 -6.86
CA HIS A 90 -26.58 0.59 -8.23
C HIS A 90 -26.06 -0.60 -9.06
N HIS A 91 -25.36 -1.54 -8.41
CA HIS A 91 -24.76 -2.71 -9.06
C HIS A 91 -25.53 -4.02 -8.76
N ARG A 92 -26.85 -3.91 -8.54
CA ARG A 92 -27.70 -5.05 -8.15
C ARG A 92 -27.66 -6.21 -9.13
N GLU A 93 -27.48 -5.98 -10.44
CA GLU A 93 -27.38 -7.10 -11.38
C GLU A 93 -26.13 -7.95 -11.18
N LEU A 94 -25.00 -7.33 -10.82
CA LEU A 94 -23.75 -8.03 -10.52
C LEU A 94 -23.88 -8.83 -9.23
N ILE A 95 -24.59 -8.29 -8.23
CA ILE A 95 -24.84 -8.99 -6.96
C ILE A 95 -25.76 -10.20 -7.16
N ARG A 96 -26.82 -10.07 -7.97
CA ARG A 96 -27.78 -11.16 -8.18
C ARG A 96 -27.21 -12.32 -8.99
N LYS A 97 -26.31 -12.04 -9.93
CA LYS A 97 -25.79 -13.02 -10.88
C LYS A 97 -24.38 -13.52 -10.56
N GLY A 98 -23.59 -12.73 -9.82
CA GLY A 98 -22.17 -12.98 -9.60
C GLY A 98 -21.85 -13.56 -8.21
N PRO A 99 -20.72 -14.27 -8.09
CA PRO A 99 -20.20 -14.68 -6.79
C PRO A 99 -19.74 -13.46 -5.97
N ARG A 100 -19.87 -13.56 -4.64
CA ARG A 100 -19.43 -12.53 -3.68
C ARG A 100 -18.50 -13.16 -2.65
N ILE A 101 -17.41 -12.46 -2.30
CA ILE A 101 -16.43 -12.97 -1.34
C ILE A 101 -17.10 -13.20 0.01
N VAL A 102 -17.88 -12.21 0.49
CA VAL A 102 -18.58 -12.32 1.78
C VAL A 102 -19.55 -13.51 1.82
N THR A 103 -20.32 -13.74 0.75
CA THR A 103 -21.27 -14.86 0.67
C THR A 103 -20.55 -16.21 0.62
N THR A 104 -19.48 -16.29 -0.17
CA THR A 104 -18.67 -17.49 -0.29
C THR A 104 -17.97 -17.83 1.02
N LEU A 105 -17.35 -16.85 1.69
CA LEU A 105 -16.70 -17.07 2.99
C LEU A 105 -17.73 -17.43 4.06
N ASN A 106 -18.88 -16.75 4.12
CA ASN A 106 -20.00 -17.10 5.03
C ASN A 106 -20.44 -18.55 4.89
N ARG A 107 -20.47 -19.07 3.66
CA ARG A 107 -20.80 -20.47 3.39
C ARG A 107 -19.69 -21.44 3.84
N ILE A 108 -18.42 -21.09 3.65
CA ILE A 108 -17.28 -21.99 3.92
C ILE A 108 -16.90 -22.00 5.40
N VAL A 109 -16.77 -20.82 6.03
CA VAL A 109 -16.20 -20.63 7.37
C VAL A 109 -17.28 -20.50 8.46
N GLY A 110 -18.55 -20.34 8.08
CA GLY A 110 -19.70 -20.32 9.00
C GLY A 110 -20.21 -18.92 9.34
N SER A 111 -20.81 -18.76 10.53
CA SER A 111 -21.63 -17.59 10.92
C SER A 111 -21.12 -16.23 10.43
N SER A 112 -21.99 -15.52 9.69
CA SER A 112 -21.75 -14.16 9.17
C SER A 112 -21.28 -13.19 10.25
N PHE A 113 -21.80 -13.30 11.47
CA PHE A 113 -21.41 -12.44 12.58
C PHE A 113 -19.93 -12.62 12.98
N ARG A 114 -19.45 -13.87 13.07
CA ARG A 114 -18.05 -14.15 13.42
C ARG A 114 -17.09 -13.61 12.37
N GLN A 115 -17.44 -13.78 11.09
CA GLN A 115 -16.62 -13.30 9.99
C GLN A 115 -16.56 -11.78 9.93
N GLN A 116 -17.72 -11.13 10.05
CA GLN A 116 -17.78 -9.67 10.08
C GLN A 116 -17.00 -9.12 11.28
N THR A 117 -17.16 -9.70 12.46
CA THR A 117 -16.39 -9.29 13.65
C THR A 117 -14.89 -9.44 13.40
N ALA A 118 -14.44 -10.58 12.86
CA ALA A 118 -13.02 -10.80 12.56
C ALA A 118 -12.49 -9.76 11.56
N LEU A 119 -13.25 -9.45 10.51
CA LEU A 119 -12.90 -8.45 9.51
C LEU A 119 -12.79 -7.06 10.13
N TRP A 120 -13.76 -6.63 10.93
CA TRP A 120 -13.72 -5.35 11.63
C TRP A 120 -12.59 -5.27 12.65
N THR A 121 -12.23 -6.36 13.32
CA THR A 121 -11.05 -6.40 14.21
C THR A 121 -9.76 -6.06 13.46
N THR A 122 -9.63 -6.42 12.18
CA THR A 122 -8.43 -6.07 11.39
C THR A 122 -8.24 -4.56 11.22
N THR A 123 -9.29 -3.74 11.39
CA THR A 123 -9.17 -2.27 11.34
C THR A 123 -8.33 -1.72 12.49
N LEU A 124 -8.18 -2.47 13.59
CA LEU A 124 -7.29 -2.11 14.69
C LEU A 124 -5.82 -2.12 14.27
N ALA A 125 -5.47 -2.78 13.16
CA ALA A 125 -4.12 -2.74 12.61
C ALA A 125 -3.83 -1.43 11.84
N PHE A 126 -4.85 -0.66 11.50
CA PHE A 126 -4.71 0.55 10.69
C PHE A 126 -3.70 1.58 11.26
N PRO A 127 -3.67 1.86 12.59
CA PRO A 127 -2.65 2.74 13.16
C PRO A 127 -1.22 2.22 12.96
N ALA A 128 -1.01 0.90 13.03
CA ALA A 128 0.32 0.30 12.82
C ALA A 128 0.80 0.51 11.37
N PHE A 129 -0.07 0.29 10.37
CA PHE A 129 0.28 0.55 8.97
C PHE A 129 0.51 2.04 8.68
N TRP A 130 -0.22 2.93 9.35
CA TRP A 130 0.08 4.36 9.28
C TRP A 130 1.43 4.73 9.84
N LEU A 131 1.85 4.12 10.95
CA LEU A 131 3.18 4.34 11.52
C LEU A 131 4.28 3.84 10.57
N ILE A 132 4.08 2.67 9.95
CA ILE A 132 4.99 2.18 8.90
C ILE A 132 5.05 3.20 7.76
N ARG A 133 3.90 3.61 7.23
CA ARG A 133 3.83 4.56 6.11
C ARG A 133 4.48 5.91 6.45
N LEU A 134 4.30 6.40 7.68
CA LEU A 134 4.94 7.62 8.16
C LEU A 134 6.46 7.46 8.22
N ALA A 135 6.96 6.32 8.70
CA ALA A 135 8.40 6.01 8.72
C ALA A 135 8.98 5.96 7.29
N GLU A 136 8.27 5.37 6.33
CA GLU A 136 8.69 5.36 4.91
C GLU A 136 8.81 6.77 4.31
N ILE A 137 7.93 7.70 4.71
CA ILE A 137 7.89 9.07 4.16
C ILE A 137 8.85 10.00 4.90
N VAL A 138 9.08 9.80 6.20
CA VAL A 138 9.85 10.73 7.05
C VAL A 138 11.25 10.21 7.33
N VAL A 139 11.40 8.93 7.66
CA VAL A 139 12.67 8.35 8.13
C VAL A 139 13.52 7.89 6.95
N TYR A 140 12.95 7.14 6.01
CA TYR A 140 13.73 6.57 4.91
C TYR A 140 14.41 7.63 4.01
N PRO A 141 13.78 8.77 3.66
CA PRO A 141 14.45 9.80 2.86
C PRO A 141 15.67 10.43 3.54
N VAL A 142 15.70 10.47 4.88
CA VAL A 142 16.88 10.91 5.63
C VAL A 142 18.05 9.96 5.41
N LEU A 143 17.79 8.65 5.33
CA LEU A 143 18.79 7.63 5.05
C LEU A 143 19.26 7.69 3.60
N VAL A 144 18.34 7.88 2.65
CA VAL A 144 18.68 8.09 1.22
C VAL A 144 19.61 9.28 1.06
N TRP A 145 19.33 10.41 1.72
CA TRP A 145 20.18 11.60 1.62
C TRP A 145 21.50 11.47 2.40
N GLY A 146 21.43 10.95 3.64
CA GLY A 146 22.56 10.96 4.56
C GLY A 146 23.62 9.90 4.25
N ILE A 147 23.20 8.72 3.78
CA ILE A 147 24.10 7.59 3.50
C ILE A 147 23.87 6.98 2.11
N ASN A 148 23.23 7.71 1.19
CA ASN A 148 23.09 7.32 -0.22
C ASN A 148 22.49 5.91 -0.44
N LEU A 149 21.47 5.57 0.35
CA LEU A 149 20.63 4.39 0.09
C LEU A 149 19.81 4.57 -1.20
N PRO A 150 19.42 3.49 -1.90
CA PRO A 150 18.59 3.57 -3.09
C PRO A 150 17.22 4.20 -2.81
N PRO A 151 16.80 5.21 -3.58
CA PRO A 151 15.45 5.75 -3.46
C PRO A 151 14.42 4.78 -4.08
N TYR A 152 13.29 4.60 -3.42
CA TYR A 152 12.16 3.84 -3.96
C TYR A 152 11.03 4.74 -4.41
N LYS A 153 10.50 4.47 -5.59
CA LYS A 153 9.30 5.14 -6.10
C LYS A 153 8.06 4.55 -5.42
N SER A 154 7.56 5.19 -4.37
CA SER A 154 6.46 4.64 -3.55
C SER A 154 5.21 4.25 -4.36
N GLY A 155 4.89 4.97 -5.43
CA GLY A 155 3.73 4.68 -6.28
C GLY A 155 3.80 3.36 -7.06
N ASP A 156 4.97 2.71 -7.13
CA ASP A 156 5.11 1.37 -7.71
C ASP A 156 4.79 0.25 -6.69
N TRP A 157 4.60 0.62 -5.41
CA TRP A 157 4.34 -0.31 -4.29
C TRP A 157 3.00 0.01 -3.62
N VAL A 158 2.83 1.26 -3.19
CA VAL A 158 1.63 1.78 -2.52
C VAL A 158 0.72 2.36 -3.59
N ALA A 159 -0.08 1.48 -4.19
CA ALA A 159 -1.07 1.83 -5.19
C ALA A 159 -2.33 1.00 -5.00
N ILE A 160 -3.48 1.63 -5.21
CA ILE A 160 -4.76 0.93 -5.23
C ILE A 160 -5.07 0.60 -6.69
N SER A 161 -4.96 -0.68 -7.03
CA SER A 161 -5.18 -1.22 -8.37
C SER A 161 -6.47 -2.06 -8.45
N ARG A 162 -6.90 -2.63 -7.33
CA ARG A 162 -8.04 -3.57 -7.27
C ARG A 162 -9.41 -2.93 -7.48
N HIS A 163 -9.49 -1.60 -7.53
CA HIS A 163 -10.69 -0.88 -7.97
C HIS A 163 -11.09 -1.21 -9.43
N LYS A 164 -10.17 -1.83 -10.20
CA LYS A 164 -10.34 -2.25 -11.59
C LYS A 164 -10.86 -3.69 -11.74
N PHE A 165 -10.94 -4.47 -10.66
CA PHE A 165 -11.47 -5.84 -10.75
C PHE A 165 -13.00 -5.80 -10.91
N GLU A 166 -13.48 -6.37 -12.01
CA GLU A 166 -14.91 -6.43 -12.32
C GLU A 166 -15.64 -7.35 -11.33
N GLY A 167 -16.76 -6.87 -10.78
CA GLY A 167 -17.56 -7.63 -9.81
C GLY A 167 -17.26 -7.36 -8.34
N LEU A 168 -16.23 -6.57 -8.00
CA LEU A 168 -16.08 -6.04 -6.63
C LEU A 168 -17.09 -4.92 -6.38
N VAL A 169 -18.08 -5.20 -5.53
CA VAL A 169 -19.21 -4.31 -5.24
C VAL A 169 -19.31 -4.06 -3.74
N GLY A 170 -19.59 -2.80 -3.36
CA GLY A 170 -20.00 -2.43 -2.01
C GLY A 170 -18.96 -2.80 -0.96
N HIS A 171 -19.39 -3.59 0.03
CA HIS A 171 -18.55 -4.04 1.14
C HIS A 171 -17.26 -4.70 0.66
N ASP A 172 -17.35 -5.70 -0.23
CA ASP A 172 -16.20 -6.45 -0.74
C ASP A 172 -15.19 -5.51 -1.41
N ARG A 173 -15.69 -4.48 -2.11
CA ARG A 173 -14.84 -3.48 -2.77
C ARG A 173 -14.01 -2.72 -1.75
N LEU A 174 -14.62 -2.12 -0.71
CA LEU A 174 -13.88 -1.31 0.26
C LEU A 174 -12.81 -2.11 1.00
N TRP A 175 -13.12 -3.33 1.42
CA TRP A 175 -12.13 -4.20 2.07
C TRP A 175 -11.00 -4.61 1.13
N CYS A 176 -11.32 -4.82 -0.16
CA CYS A 176 -10.30 -5.11 -1.14
C CYS A 176 -9.33 -3.92 -1.31
N LEU A 177 -9.83 -2.68 -1.34
CA LEU A 177 -8.99 -1.48 -1.42
C LEU A 177 -8.13 -1.29 -0.16
N TYR A 178 -8.70 -1.56 1.02
CA TYR A 178 -7.99 -1.56 2.29
C TYR A 178 -6.81 -2.53 2.29
N CYS A 179 -7.06 -3.79 1.92
CA CYS A 179 -6.01 -4.80 1.82
C CYS A 179 -4.95 -4.43 0.77
N ASP A 180 -5.34 -3.90 -0.39
CA ASP A 180 -4.41 -3.47 -1.44
C ASP A 180 -3.43 -2.41 -0.92
N TRP A 181 -3.94 -1.41 -0.20
CA TRP A 181 -3.12 -0.39 0.43
C TRP A 181 -2.18 -0.97 1.50
N MET A 182 -2.69 -1.75 2.46
CA MET A 182 -1.86 -2.32 3.53
C MET A 182 -0.74 -3.21 3.00
N THR A 183 -1.06 -4.06 2.02
CA THR A 183 -0.07 -4.94 1.39
C THR A 183 1.01 -4.11 0.68
N GLY A 184 0.62 -3.03 -0.01
CA GLY A 184 1.57 -2.11 -0.64
C GLY A 184 2.51 -1.45 0.37
N VAL A 185 1.96 -0.94 1.49
CA VAL A 185 2.74 -0.35 2.59
C VAL A 185 3.69 -1.38 3.18
N TYR A 186 3.18 -2.56 3.58
CA TYR A 186 4.04 -3.60 4.16
C TYR A 186 5.18 -4.02 3.23
N SER A 187 4.88 -4.21 1.94
CA SER A 187 5.86 -4.64 0.94
C SER A 187 6.95 -3.59 0.73
N LEU A 188 6.59 -2.30 0.71
CA LEU A 188 7.56 -1.22 0.61
C LEU A 188 8.44 -1.14 1.86
N GLY A 189 7.84 -1.19 3.05
CA GLY A 189 8.57 -1.20 4.30
C GLY A 189 9.52 -2.40 4.43
N ALA A 190 9.10 -3.58 4.00
CA ALA A 190 9.94 -4.79 3.96
C ALA A 190 11.13 -4.62 3.01
N GLU A 191 10.92 -4.07 1.81
CA GLU A 191 12.00 -3.77 0.86
C GLU A 191 13.00 -2.74 1.42
N MET A 192 12.50 -1.68 2.06
CA MET A 192 13.35 -0.70 2.74
C MET A 192 14.17 -1.32 3.87
N LEU A 193 13.53 -2.17 4.69
CA LEU A 193 14.18 -2.87 5.78
C LEU A 193 15.22 -3.87 5.28
N ARG A 194 14.96 -4.57 4.18
CA ARG A 194 15.93 -5.48 3.54
C ARG A 194 17.23 -4.76 3.16
N ASN A 195 17.12 -3.58 2.55
CA ASN A 195 18.30 -2.80 2.20
C ASN A 195 19.01 -2.26 3.45
N LEU A 196 18.27 -1.87 4.49
CA LEU A 196 18.85 -1.44 5.76
C LEU A 196 19.61 -2.55 6.48
N GLU A 197 18.99 -3.71 6.65
CA GLU A 197 19.61 -4.85 7.33
C GLU A 197 20.88 -5.28 6.59
N SER A 198 20.82 -5.31 5.26
CA SER A 198 21.98 -5.65 4.46
C SER A 198 23.11 -4.62 4.49
N PHE A 199 22.77 -3.33 4.62
CA PHE A 199 23.76 -2.26 4.73
C PHE A 199 24.43 -2.25 6.11
N TRP A 200 23.66 -2.41 7.18
CA TRP A 200 24.18 -2.26 8.55
C TRP A 200 24.69 -3.58 9.16
N CYS A 201 24.03 -4.70 8.85
CA CYS A 201 24.25 -5.97 9.53
C CYS A 201 23.98 -7.16 8.59
N PRO A 202 24.82 -7.41 7.56
CA PRO A 202 24.65 -8.52 6.63
C PRO A 202 25.08 -9.85 7.26
N ILE A 203 24.45 -10.24 8.37
CA ILE A 203 24.76 -11.43 9.16
C ILE A 203 23.50 -12.30 9.27
N LYS A 204 23.63 -13.59 8.95
CA LYS A 204 22.54 -14.55 9.09
C LYS A 204 22.12 -14.66 10.56
N PHE A 205 20.81 -14.79 10.79
CA PHE A 205 20.33 -15.04 12.14
C PHE A 205 20.77 -16.42 12.63
N GLN A 206 21.12 -16.51 13.92
CA GLN A 206 21.48 -17.78 14.56
C GLN A 206 20.33 -18.80 14.50
N SER A 207 19.09 -18.32 14.59
CA SER A 207 17.90 -19.17 14.50
C SER A 207 17.60 -19.55 13.05
N GLY A 208 17.78 -20.82 12.71
CA GLY A 208 17.42 -21.36 11.39
C GLY A 208 15.95 -21.19 11.03
N SER A 209 15.04 -21.24 12.01
CA SER A 209 13.61 -20.97 11.78
C SER A 209 13.34 -19.51 11.45
N LYS A 210 14.05 -18.56 12.07
CA LYS A 210 13.98 -17.14 11.69
C LYS A 210 14.46 -16.94 10.25
N CYS A 211 15.60 -17.53 9.88
CA CYS A 211 16.10 -17.49 8.50
C CYS A 211 15.06 -18.07 7.51
N ALA A 212 14.48 -19.22 7.84
CA ALA A 212 13.47 -19.86 6.99
C ALA A 212 12.20 -19.02 6.81
N ASN A 213 11.76 -18.29 7.85
CA ASN A 213 10.60 -17.41 7.79
C ASN A 213 10.90 -16.10 7.04
N CYS A 214 12.10 -15.55 7.19
CA CYS A 214 12.46 -14.25 6.61
C CYS A 214 12.96 -14.34 5.16
N LYS A 215 13.41 -15.50 4.67
CA LYS A 215 14.05 -15.62 3.34
C LYS A 215 13.21 -15.14 2.15
N LEU A 216 11.88 -15.07 2.29
CA LEU A 216 11.01 -14.53 1.23
C LEU A 216 11.19 -13.02 1.09
N ASP A 217 11.22 -12.29 2.20
CA ASP A 217 11.41 -10.84 2.24
C ASP A 217 12.91 -10.46 2.20
N PHE A 218 13.78 -11.36 2.67
CA PHE A 218 15.23 -11.19 2.79
C PHE A 218 15.97 -12.35 2.09
N PRO A 219 15.90 -12.46 0.75
CA PRO A 219 16.56 -13.55 0.03
C PRO A 219 18.08 -13.53 0.15
N ASP A 220 18.66 -12.39 0.56
CA ASP A 220 20.10 -12.23 0.80
C ASP A 220 20.59 -13.03 2.01
N ILE A 221 19.69 -13.51 2.88
CA ILE A 221 20.01 -14.45 3.97
C ILE A 221 20.66 -15.72 3.42
N GLU A 222 20.31 -16.20 2.22
CA GLU A 222 20.87 -17.45 1.70
C GLU A 222 22.24 -17.23 1.06
N ASN A 223 22.39 -16.19 0.24
CA ASN A 223 23.53 -16.03 -0.68
C ASN A 223 24.26 -14.68 -0.61
N GLY A 224 23.91 -13.82 0.35
CA GLY A 224 24.46 -12.47 0.47
C GLY A 224 24.99 -12.09 1.84
N TRP A 225 24.59 -12.78 2.91
CA TRP A 225 24.99 -12.47 4.29
C TRP A 225 26.01 -13.47 4.85
N VAL A 226 26.86 -12.98 5.74
CA VAL A 226 27.85 -13.76 6.48
C VAL A 226 27.14 -14.80 7.35
N PRO A 227 27.61 -16.06 7.40
CA PRO A 227 27.07 -17.07 8.31
C PRO A 227 27.03 -16.60 9.77
N HIS A 228 26.09 -17.14 10.54
CA HIS A 228 25.89 -16.75 11.94
C HIS A 228 27.09 -17.13 12.86
N ASP A 229 27.93 -18.04 12.40
CA ASP A 229 29.18 -18.50 13.01
C ASP A 229 30.43 -17.88 12.37
N GLY A 230 30.25 -16.92 11.46
CA GLY A 230 31.35 -16.15 10.86
C GLY A 230 31.95 -15.12 11.82
N THR A 231 32.96 -14.40 11.35
CA THR A 231 33.71 -13.41 12.13
C THR A 231 33.44 -11.97 11.66
N MET A 232 33.79 -10.98 12.49
CA MET A 232 33.71 -9.58 12.08
C MET A 232 34.67 -9.23 10.93
N ALA A 233 35.75 -9.99 10.74
CA ALA A 233 36.62 -9.83 9.58
C ALA A 233 35.89 -10.21 8.28
N ASP A 234 35.07 -11.27 8.31
CA ASP A 234 34.24 -11.68 7.17
C ASP A 234 33.20 -10.61 6.82
N VAL A 235 32.59 -9.99 7.86
CA VAL A 235 31.65 -8.87 7.68
C VAL A 235 32.33 -7.66 7.08
N ALA A 236 33.49 -7.25 7.60
CA ALA A 236 34.24 -6.11 7.07
C ALA A 236 34.64 -6.34 5.60
N ALA A 237 35.19 -7.52 5.28
CA ALA A 237 35.56 -7.88 3.93
C ALA A 237 34.35 -7.87 2.97
N LEU A 238 33.20 -8.36 3.42
CA LEU A 238 31.96 -8.32 2.64
C LEU A 238 31.50 -6.88 2.38
N LEU A 239 31.51 -6.02 3.39
CA LEU A 239 31.11 -4.61 3.25
C LEU A 239 32.06 -3.84 2.33
N GLU A 240 33.37 -4.01 2.47
CA GLU A 240 34.38 -3.40 1.58
C GLU A 240 34.15 -3.85 0.14
N ALA A 241 33.99 -5.15 -0.09
CA ALA A 241 33.73 -5.70 -1.43
C ALA A 241 32.44 -5.17 -2.07
N LYS A 242 31.46 -4.72 -1.27
CA LYS A 242 30.16 -4.25 -1.75
C LYS A 242 30.09 -2.74 -1.94
N TYR A 243 30.75 -1.97 -1.08
CA TYR A 243 30.51 -0.53 -0.97
C TYR A 243 31.71 0.36 -1.29
N ALA A 244 32.93 -0.17 -1.37
CA ALA A 244 34.13 0.67 -1.55
C ALA A 244 34.10 1.51 -2.84
N ASP A 245 33.57 0.97 -3.96
CA ASP A 245 33.71 1.58 -5.29
C ASP A 245 32.38 1.83 -6.03
N THR A 246 31.23 1.66 -5.36
CA THR A 246 29.92 1.66 -6.05
C THR A 246 29.23 3.01 -6.12
N GLY A 247 29.59 3.96 -5.25
CA GLY A 247 28.96 5.29 -5.20
C GLY A 247 27.45 5.26 -4.93
N SER A 248 26.90 4.11 -4.52
CA SER A 248 25.49 3.86 -4.19
C SER A 248 25.43 2.70 -3.19
N ASN A 249 24.80 2.91 -2.04
CA ASN A 249 24.72 1.92 -0.98
C ASN A 249 23.52 0.98 -1.14
N SER A 250 23.36 0.45 -2.36
CA SER A 250 22.33 -0.53 -2.72
C SER A 250 22.87 -1.95 -2.59
N TRP A 251 22.17 -2.81 -1.86
CA TRP A 251 22.53 -4.23 -1.75
C TRP A 251 22.02 -5.08 -2.94
N TYR A 252 22.45 -6.34 -3.03
CA TYR A 252 22.18 -7.29 -4.13
C TYR A 252 20.88 -7.05 -4.93
N GLY A 253 21.01 -6.86 -6.25
CA GLY A 253 19.86 -6.96 -7.15
C GLY A 253 18.75 -5.93 -6.93
N HIS A 254 18.95 -4.91 -6.07
CA HIS A 254 18.18 -3.69 -6.12
C HIS A 254 18.57 -3.00 -7.42
N GLN A 255 17.98 -3.44 -8.55
CA GLN A 255 17.84 -2.56 -9.68
C GLN A 255 17.21 -1.31 -9.09
N ASN A 256 17.92 -0.18 -9.17
CA ASN A 256 17.22 1.07 -9.41
C ASN A 256 16.18 0.68 -10.45
N ARG A 257 14.89 0.55 -10.08
CA ARG A 257 13.82 0.20 -11.02
C ARG A 257 13.58 1.40 -11.96
N ARG A 258 14.65 2.00 -12.48
CA ARG A 258 14.64 2.68 -13.76
C ARG A 258 14.14 1.62 -14.73
N PRO A 259 13.01 1.85 -15.42
CA PRO A 259 12.59 0.94 -16.46
C PRO A 259 13.78 0.71 -17.40
N PRO A 260 13.99 -0.51 -17.92
CA PRO A 260 15.08 -0.76 -18.85
C PRO A 260 15.00 0.29 -19.97
N PRO A 261 16.13 0.87 -20.41
CA PRO A 261 16.11 1.79 -21.53
C PRO A 261 15.39 1.09 -22.68
N VAL A 262 14.33 1.74 -23.19
CA VAL A 262 13.59 1.24 -24.34
C VAL A 262 14.62 1.04 -25.45
N ARG A 263 14.96 -0.21 -25.76
CA ARG A 263 15.69 -0.52 -26.98
C ARG A 263 14.76 -0.15 -28.11
N VAL A 264 14.96 1.03 -28.66
CA VAL A 264 14.44 1.37 -29.98
C VAL A 264 15.05 0.33 -30.91
N GLN A 265 14.25 -0.66 -31.30
CA GLN A 265 14.64 -1.59 -32.36
C GLN A 265 14.87 -0.72 -33.59
N THR A 266 16.13 -0.55 -33.96
CA THR A 266 16.48 0.04 -35.24
C THR A 266 16.03 -0.98 -36.30
N PRO A 267 15.23 -0.59 -37.30
CA PRO A 267 14.80 -1.53 -38.32
C PRO A 267 16.03 -2.13 -39.00
N GLU A 268 16.10 -3.46 -39.03
CA GLU A 268 17.09 -4.17 -39.85
C GLU A 268 16.93 -3.71 -41.30
N ARG A 269 17.95 -3.00 -41.80
CA ARG A 269 18.07 -2.68 -43.21
C ARG A 269 18.29 -4.02 -43.92
N LYS A 270 17.23 -4.56 -44.56
CA LYS A 270 17.34 -5.65 -45.52
C LYS A 270 18.46 -5.32 -46.50
N LYS A 271 19.51 -6.13 -46.52
CA LYS A 271 20.47 -6.16 -47.62
C LYS A 271 19.71 -6.65 -48.84
N GLU A 272 19.40 -5.73 -49.75
CA GLU A 272 19.13 -6.04 -51.14
C GLU A 272 20.41 -6.65 -51.71
N THR A 273 20.43 -7.98 -51.84
CA THR A 273 21.39 -8.67 -52.70
C THR A 273 20.95 -8.43 -54.13
N ALA A 274 21.72 -7.57 -54.81
CA ALA A 274 21.73 -7.44 -56.25
C ALA A 274 22.42 -8.66 -56.89
N ASP A 275 21.80 -9.12 -57.99
CA ASP A 275 22.34 -9.83 -59.15
C ASP A 275 23.11 -11.15 -58.96
N THR A 276 22.48 -12.26 -59.37
CA THR A 276 22.81 -12.97 -60.63
C THR A 276 21.81 -14.08 -60.93
#